data_AF-A0A817ME27-F1
#
_entry.id   AF-A0A817ME27-F1
#
_cell.length_a   1.000
_cell.length_b   1.000
_cell.length_c   1.000
_cell.angle_alpha   90.00
_cell.angle_beta   90.00
_cell.angle_gamma   90.00
#
_symmetry.space_group_name_H-M   'P 1'
#
loop_
_entity.id
_entity.type
_entity.pdbx_description
1 polymer ?
#
loop_
_entity_poly.entity_id
_entity_poly.type
_entity_poly.pdbx_seq_one_letter_code
_entity_poly.pdbx_strand_id
1 'polypeptide(L)'
;MLKEEWQPLLTAKSYEEAAMLVKSQLNVCQYRHSDLKNRTKYSFKCNEYRKYPLCSYEIQIIVPDDDPTFVTVMSRNIHQHQQYERNSTTRLP
;
A
#
# COMPACT_ATOMS: atom_id res chain seq x y z
N MET A 1 -13.87 -9.97 2.18
CA MET A 1 -13.42 -9.82 3.59
C MET A 1 -12.34 -8.75 3.63
N LEU A 2 -12.47 -7.76 4.51
CA LEU A 2 -11.41 -6.79 4.77
C LEU A 2 -10.27 -7.54 5.49
N LYS A 3 -9.06 -7.52 4.94
CA LYS A 3 -7.87 -7.97 5.65
C LYS A 3 -7.35 -6.77 6.46
N GLU A 4 -7.93 -6.55 7.63
CA GLU A 4 -7.60 -5.40 8.48
C GLU A 4 -6.18 -5.50 9.07
N GLU A 5 -5.62 -6.71 9.09
CA GLU A 5 -4.26 -6.97 9.54
C GLU A 5 -3.22 -6.56 8.49
N TRP A 6 -2.12 -5.97 8.96
CA TRP A 6 -0.95 -5.68 8.15
C TRP A 6 -0.23 -6.98 7.78
N GLN A 7 -0.03 -7.17 6.49
CA GLN A 7 0.63 -8.34 5.93
C GLN A 7 1.90 -7.91 5.18
N PRO A 8 3.01 -8.66 5.29
CA PRO A 8 4.20 -8.39 4.50
C PRO A 8 3.88 -8.56 3.01
N LEU A 9 4.30 -7.57 2.22
CA LEU A 9 4.11 -7.58 0.77
C LEU A 9 5.41 -7.89 0.04
N LEU A 10 6.47 -7.15 0.38
CA LEU A 10 7.81 -7.32 -0.20
C LEU A 10 8.88 -6.65 0.68
N THR A 11 10.14 -6.91 0.35
CA THR A 11 11.32 -6.23 0.90
C THR A 11 12.08 -5.51 -0.22
N ALA A 12 12.74 -4.40 0.10
CA ALA A 12 13.52 -3.61 -0.85
C ALA A 12 14.83 -3.11 -0.22
N LYS A 13 15.79 -2.69 -1.06
CA LYS A 13 17.11 -2.22 -0.64
C LYS A 13 17.15 -0.76 -0.23
N SER A 14 16.10 0.01 -0.52
CA SER A 14 15.96 1.37 -0.05
C SER A 14 14.50 1.83 -0.07
N TYR A 15 14.26 2.98 0.54
CA TYR A 15 12.97 3.65 0.47
C TYR A 15 12.60 4.00 -0.98
N GLU A 16 13.55 4.51 -1.76
CA GLU A 16 13.34 4.93 -3.15
C GLU A 16 12.91 3.75 -4.02
N GLU A 17 13.58 2.60 -3.88
CA GLU A 17 13.20 1.37 -4.57
C GLU A 17 11.79 0.92 -4.17
N ALA A 18 11.52 0.83 -2.87
CA ALA A 18 10.21 0.45 -2.37
C ALA A 18 9.10 1.40 -2.86
N ALA A 19 9.32 2.71 -2.78
CA ALA A 19 8.38 3.74 -3.18
C ALA A 19 8.10 3.70 -4.69
N MET A 20 9.12 3.47 -5.51
CA MET A 20 8.97 3.33 -6.95
C MET A 20 8.14 2.08 -7.30
N LEU A 21 8.45 0.94 -6.70
CA LEU A 21 7.72 -0.32 -6.91
C LEU A 21 6.24 -0.19 -6.54
N VAL A 22 5.93 0.31 -5.33
CA VAL A 22 4.53 0.40 -4.90
C VAL A 22 3.74 1.43 -5.69
N LYS A 23 4.33 2.58 -6.04
CA LYS A 23 3.64 3.60 -6.85
C LYS A 23 3.33 3.09 -8.26
N SER A 24 4.29 2.43 -8.90
CA SER A 24 4.16 1.94 -10.27
C SER A 24 3.20 0.74 -10.39
N GLN A 25 3.22 -0.18 -9.42
CA GLN A 25 2.47 -1.43 -9.52
C GLN A 25 1.07 -1.36 -8.89
N LEU A 26 0.90 -0.55 -7.83
CA LEU A 26 -0.28 -0.65 -6.96
C LEU A 26 -1.16 0.62 -7.00
N ASN A 27 -0.83 1.59 -7.85
CA ASN A 27 -1.57 2.84 -8.03
C ASN A 27 -1.91 3.51 -6.68
N VAL A 28 -0.88 3.71 -5.86
CA VAL A 28 -0.97 4.35 -4.54
C VAL A 28 -0.26 5.70 -4.51
N CYS A 29 -0.69 6.58 -3.60
CA CYS A 29 -0.03 7.85 -3.31
C CYS A 29 0.33 7.94 -1.82
N GLN A 30 1.49 8.54 -1.53
CA GLN A 30 1.92 8.80 -0.16
C GLN A 30 1.01 9.86 0.46
N TYR A 31 0.55 9.64 1.69
CA TYR A 31 -0.28 10.61 2.40
C TYR A 31 0.21 10.89 3.82
N ARG A 32 1.14 10.07 4.36
CA ARG A 32 1.68 10.26 5.70
C ARG A 32 3.14 9.84 5.77
N HIS A 33 3.90 10.62 6.54
CA HIS A 33 5.27 10.37 6.96
C HIS A 33 5.30 10.36 8.49
N SER A 34 6.05 9.48 9.13
CA SER A 34 6.19 9.44 10.59
C SER A 34 7.55 8.89 11.00
N ASP A 35 8.34 9.75 11.61
CA ASP A 35 9.63 9.38 12.23
C ASP A 35 9.36 8.84 13.63
N LEU A 36 9.83 7.61 13.91
CA LEU A 36 9.74 6.97 15.22
C LEU A 36 11.15 6.71 15.74
N LYS A 37 11.27 6.43 17.05
CA LYS A 37 12.54 6.36 17.77
C LYS A 37 13.62 5.42 17.17
N ASN A 38 13.25 4.46 16.32
CA ASN A 38 14.17 3.49 15.69
C ASN A 38 13.81 3.17 14.21
N ARG A 39 12.89 3.93 13.62
CA ARG A 39 12.40 3.65 12.26
C ARG A 39 11.61 4.81 11.70
N THR A 40 11.68 4.97 10.39
CA THR A 40 10.83 5.87 9.63
C THR A 40 9.71 5.10 8.94
N LYS A 41 8.48 5.62 8.99
CA LYS A 41 7.29 5.03 8.36
C LYS A 41 6.72 5.95 7.30
N TYR A 42 6.55 5.42 6.09
CA TYR A 42 5.88 6.08 4.98
C TYR A 42 4.59 5.34 4.66
N SER A 43 3.45 6.03 4.75
CA SER A 43 2.13 5.43 4.50
C SER A 43 1.55 5.93 3.19
N PHE A 44 1.02 4.98 2.43
CA PHE A 44 0.44 5.17 1.12
C PHE A 44 -0.98 4.63 1.11
N LYS A 45 -1.85 5.27 0.34
CA LYS A 45 -3.24 4.85 0.12
C LYS A 45 -3.52 4.77 -1.37
N CYS A 46 -4.57 4.04 -1.73
CA CYS A 46 -5.01 4.00 -3.12
C CYS A 46 -5.26 5.41 -3.69
N ASN A 47 -4.78 5.64 -4.92
CA ASN A 47 -4.93 6.90 -5.63
C ASN A 47 -6.33 7.13 -6.20
N GLU A 48 -7.19 6.10 -6.23
CA GLU A 48 -8.57 6.21 -6.72
C GLU A 48 -9.52 6.75 -5.64
N TYR A 49 -9.31 8.01 -5.25
CA TYR A 49 -10.11 8.71 -4.24
C TYR A 49 -11.54 9.05 -4.68
N ARG A 50 -11.92 8.74 -5.93
CA ARG A 50 -13.23 9.11 -6.53
C ARG A 50 -14.19 7.94 -6.73
N LYS A 51 -13.76 6.69 -6.58
CA LYS A 51 -14.66 5.52 -6.69
C LYS A 51 -15.26 5.20 -5.33
N TYR A 52 -16.59 5.23 -5.23
CA TYR A 52 -17.33 4.88 -4.01
C TYR A 52 -17.72 3.39 -4.05
N PRO A 53 -17.59 2.63 -2.94
CA PRO A 53 -17.01 3.05 -1.66
C PRO A 53 -15.51 3.36 -1.78
N LEU A 54 -15.04 4.36 -1.01
CA LEU A 54 -13.63 4.77 -1.02
C LEU A 54 -12.74 3.56 -0.75
N CYS A 55 -11.71 3.40 -1.59
CA CYS A 55 -10.76 2.31 -1.48
C CYS A 55 -9.99 2.41 -0.16
N SER A 56 -10.09 1.40 0.69
CA SER A 56 -9.38 1.35 1.98
C SER A 56 -8.02 0.65 1.88
N TYR A 57 -7.55 0.35 0.66
CA TYR A 57 -6.25 -0.25 0.43
C TYR A 57 -5.13 0.70 0.87
N GLU A 58 -4.22 0.16 1.70
CA GLU A 58 -3.12 0.89 2.28
C GLU A 58 -1.81 0.09 2.21
N ILE A 59 -0.72 0.83 2.07
CA ILE A 59 0.65 0.31 2.10
C ILE A 59 1.45 1.11 3.12
N GLN A 60 2.35 0.44 3.81
CA GLN A 60 3.30 1.06 4.72
C GLN A 60 4.71 0.58 4.38
N ILE A 61 5.61 1.51 4.12
CA ILE A 61 7.04 1.27 3.98
C ILE A 61 7.70 1.61 5.32
N ILE A 62 8.43 0.65 5.88
CA ILE A 62 9.12 0.77 7.16
C ILE A 62 10.62 0.72 6.88
N VAL A 63 11.30 1.83 7.15
CA VAL A 63 12.75 1.98 7.02
C VAL A 63 13.35 1.95 8.42
N PRO A 64 14.16 0.95 8.78
CA PRO A 64 14.90 0.93 10.03
C PRO A 64 15.97 2.03 10.04
N ASP A 65 16.22 2.65 11.19
CA ASP A 65 17.29 3.66 11.30
C ASP A 65 18.67 3.00 11.40
N ASP A 66 18.73 1.77 11.90
CA ASP A 66 19.92 0.95 12.09
C ASP A 66 20.41 0.29 10.79
N ASP A 67 19.49 -0.08 9.90
CA ASP A 67 19.81 -0.61 8.57
C ASP A 67 18.82 -0.07 7.52
N PRO A 68 19.12 1.10 6.90
CA PRO A 68 18.27 1.68 5.87
C PRO A 68 18.28 0.87 4.56
N THR A 69 19.14 -0.14 4.46
CA THR A 69 19.23 -1.03 3.29
C THR A 69 18.27 -2.22 3.36
N PHE A 70 17.60 -2.42 4.50
CA PHE A 70 16.60 -3.46 4.66
C PHE A 70 15.21 -2.86 4.93
N VAL A 71 14.52 -2.51 3.86
CA VAL A 71 13.21 -1.85 3.93
C VAL A 71 12.09 -2.87 3.81
N THR A 72 11.16 -2.84 4.76
CA THR A 72 9.98 -3.72 4.75
C THR A 72 8.77 -2.99 4.21
N VAL A 73 8.07 -3.59 3.25
CA VAL A 73 6.81 -3.08 2.72
C VAL A 73 5.66 -3.97 3.20
N MET A 74 4.73 -3.36 3.91
CA MET A 74 3.52 -3.98 4.43
C MET A 74 2.31 -3.46 3.65
N SER A 75 1.28 -4.28 3.52
CA SER A 75 -0.01 -3.85 2.98
C SER A 75 -1.14 -4.35 3.86
N ARG A 76 -2.28 -3.66 3.79
CA ARG A 76 -3.53 -4.11 4.40
C ARG A 76 -4.70 -3.78 3.49
N ASN A 77 -5.81 -4.47 3.74
CA ASN A 77 -7.00 -4.44 2.90
C ASN A 77 -6.70 -4.88 1.46
N ILE A 78 -7.68 -4.70 0.58
CA ILE A 78 -7.65 -5.04 -0.83
C ILE A 78 -8.30 -3.90 -1.61
N HIS A 79 -7.91 -3.70 -2.87
CA HIS A 79 -8.57 -2.71 -3.72
C HIS A 79 -10.04 -3.09 -3.94
N GLN A 80 -10.97 -2.43 -3.24
CA GLN A 80 -12.40 -2.75 -3.36
C GLN A 80 -12.93 -2.47 -4.77
N HIS A 81 -12.48 -1.38 -5.41
CA HIS A 81 -12.91 -1.02 -6.76
C HIS A 81 -12.49 -2.06 -7.82
N GLN A 82 -11.31 -2.69 -7.69
CA GLN A 82 -10.91 -3.77 -8.59
C GLN A 82 -11.79 -5.02 -8.42
N GLN A 83 -12.26 -5.31 -7.20
CA GLN A 83 -13.20 -6.40 -6.98
C GLN A 83 -14.59 -6.09 -7.56
N TYR A 84 -15.07 -4.85 -7.40
CA TYR A 84 -16.33 -4.42 -7.99
C TYR A 84 -16.32 -4.47 -9.52
N GLU A 85 -15.23 -4.03 -10.16
CA GLU A 85 -15.08 -4.08 -11.63
C GLU A 85 -15.04 -5.52 -12.16
N ARG A 86 -14.38 -6.44 -11.44
CA ARG A 86 -14.39 -7.88 -11.80
C ARG A 86 -15.77 -8.52 -11.63
N ASN A 87 -16.50 -8.13 -10.59
CA ASN A 87 -17.83 -8.66 -10.31
C ASN A 87 -18.92 -8.04 -11.21
N SER A 88 -18.72 -6.82 -11.73
CA SER A 88 -19.65 -6.18 -12.67
C SER A 88 -19.49 -6.72 -14.09
N THR A 89 -18.27 -7.12 -14.50
CA THR A 89 -18.02 -7.76 -15.80
C THR A 89 -18.49 -9.22 -15.86
N THR A 90 -18.74 -9.87 -14.73
CA THR A 90 -19.41 -11.20 -14.66
C THR A 90 -20.93 -11.11 -14.61
N ARG A 91 -21.51 -9.90 -14.69
CA ARG A 91 -22.95 -9.67 -14.82
C ARG A 91 -23.24 -8.96 -16.14
N LEU A 92 -23.13 -9.70 -17.23
CA LEU A 92 -24.01 -9.49 -18.38
C LEU A 92 -24.86 -10.77 -18.55
N PRO A 93 -26.17 -10.63 -18.78
CA PRO A 93 -27.07 -11.75 -19.08
C PRO A 93 -26.66 -12.51 -20.35
#